data_AF-A0AA91GMU5-F1
#
_entry.id   AF-A0AA91GMU5-F1
#
_cell.length_a   1.000
_cell.length_b   1.000
_cell.length_c   1.000
_cell.angle_alpha   90.00
_cell.angle_beta   90.00
_cell.angle_gamma   90.00
#
_symmetry.space_group_name_H-M   'P 1'
#
loop_
_entity.id
_entity.type
_entity.pdbx_description
1 polymer ?
#
loop_
_entity_poly.entity_id
_entity_poly.type
_entity_poly.pdbx_seq_one_letter_code
_entity_poly.pdbx_strand_id
1 'polypeptide(L)'
;MALSLYIKLGFPILYFFIFLLLPDVSMVGYISNPAIGAKIYNLGHNLVFPVLLTFIYLFSQTPLLLAIAIVWSAHIFMDRTMGYGLKYSDEFKHTHIQNL
;
A
#
# COMPACT_ATOMS: atom_id res chain seq x y z
N MET A 1 -3.26 -14.91 2.60
CA MET A 1 -2.91 -14.73 4.04
C MET A 1 -3.53 -13.46 4.65
N ALA A 2 -3.38 -12.28 4.04
CA ALA A 2 -3.94 -11.02 4.60
C ALA A 2 -5.47 -11.04 4.74
N LEU A 3 -6.20 -11.42 3.68
CA LEU A 3 -7.67 -11.52 3.72
C LEU A 3 -8.15 -12.48 4.82
N SER A 4 -7.54 -13.66 4.94
CA SER A 4 -7.89 -14.63 5.99
C SER A 4 -7.64 -14.08 7.40
N LEU A 5 -6.57 -13.31 7.62
CA LEU A 5 -6.32 -12.64 8.89
C LEU A 5 -7.37 -11.57 9.17
N TYR A 6 -7.70 -10.75 8.17
CA TYR A 6 -8.71 -9.69 8.26
C TYR A 6 -10.09 -10.23 8.65
N ILE A 7 -10.50 -11.36 8.05
CA ILE A 7 -11.74 -12.07 8.40
C ILE A 7 -11.70 -12.61 9.83
N LYS A 8 -10.59 -13.24 10.24
CA LYS A 8 -10.42 -13.78 11.61
C LYS A 8 -10.49 -12.70 12.68
N LEU A 9 -10.06 -11.48 12.35
CA LEU A 9 -10.13 -10.32 13.24
C LEU A 9 -11.54 -9.67 13.26
N GLY A 10 -12.50 -10.19 12.50
CA GLY A 10 -13.89 -9.74 12.52
C GLY A 10 -14.13 -8.41 11.78
N PHE A 11 -13.21 -7.98 10.92
CA PHE A 11 -13.37 -6.73 10.18
C PHE A 11 -14.33 -6.89 8.98
N PRO A 12 -15.07 -5.82 8.58
CA PRO A 12 -16.03 -5.89 7.48
C PRO A 12 -15.35 -6.19 6.14
N ILE A 13 -15.65 -7.35 5.55
CA ILE A 13 -14.99 -7.84 4.33
C ILE A 13 -15.08 -6.85 3.15
N LEU A 14 -16.18 -6.10 3.06
CA LEU A 14 -16.39 -5.13 1.99
C LEU A 14 -15.34 -4.02 2.01
N TYR A 15 -14.96 -3.56 3.21
CA TYR A 15 -13.93 -2.52 3.37
C TYR A 15 -12.56 -3.00 2.95
N PHE A 16 -12.26 -4.30 3.09
CA PHE A 16 -11.03 -4.86 2.57
C PHE A 16 -10.90 -4.57 1.06
N PHE A 17 -11.92 -4.90 0.27
CA PHE A 17 -11.88 -4.72 -1.19
C PHE A 17 -11.96 -3.26 -1.61
N ILE A 18 -12.79 -2.44 -0.95
CA ILE A 18 -12.90 -1.01 -1.27
C ILE A 18 -11.58 -0.29 -1.03
N PHE A 19 -10.94 -0.53 0.12
CA PHE A 19 -9.72 0.17 0.48
C PHE A 19 -8.45 -0.48 -0.07
N LEU A 20 -8.54 -1.68 -0.65
CA LEU A 20 -7.42 -2.33 -1.30
C LEU A 20 -6.82 -1.42 -2.38
N LEU A 21 -7.66 -0.75 -3.16
CA LEU A 21 -7.25 0.14 -4.27
C LEU A 21 -6.96 1.57 -3.82
N LEU A 22 -7.10 1.90 -2.53
CA LEU A 22 -6.90 3.26 -2.04
C LEU A 22 -5.46 3.77 -2.25
N PRO A 23 -4.39 2.96 -2.07
CA PRO A 23 -3.03 3.42 -2.32
C PRO A 23 -2.79 3.85 -3.77
N ASP A 24 -3.52 3.31 -4.75
CA ASP A 24 -3.38 3.66 -6.17
C ASP A 24 -3.82 5.09 -6.49
N VAL A 25 -4.60 5.74 -5.62
CA VAL A 25 -4.90 7.18 -5.74
C VAL A 25 -3.61 8.02 -5.79
N SER A 26 -2.52 7.53 -5.19
CA SER A 26 -1.19 8.16 -5.27
C SER A 26 -0.65 8.29 -6.70
N MET A 27 -1.17 7.53 -7.68
CA MET A 27 -0.83 7.69 -9.09
C MET A 27 -1.24 9.04 -9.68
N VAL A 28 -2.12 9.79 -9.03
CA VAL A 28 -2.53 11.14 -9.46
C VAL A 28 -1.34 12.09 -9.66
N GLY A 29 -0.22 11.86 -8.96
CA GLY A 29 1.01 12.63 -9.12
C GLY A 29 1.60 12.61 -10.54
N TYR A 30 1.30 11.55 -11.32
CA TYR A 30 1.77 11.43 -12.70
C TYR A 30 1.08 12.40 -13.66
N ILE A 31 -0.02 13.05 -13.26
CA ILE A 31 -0.64 14.14 -14.04
C ILE A 31 0.32 15.32 -14.18
N SER A 32 1.19 15.57 -13.18
CA SER A 32 2.14 16.69 -13.22
C SER A 32 3.39 16.36 -14.04
N ASN A 33 4.12 15.30 -13.68
CA ASN A 33 5.27 14.77 -14.42
C ASN A 33 5.74 13.44 -13.78
N PRO A 34 6.61 12.66 -14.45
CA PRO A 34 7.11 11.38 -13.93
C PRO A 34 7.84 11.49 -12.58
N ALA A 35 8.61 12.55 -12.35
CA ALA A 35 9.37 12.70 -11.11
C ALA A 35 8.48 12.95 -9.88
N ILE A 36 7.45 13.79 -10.01
CA ILE A 36 6.44 14.02 -8.96
C ILE A 36 5.58 12.76 -8.79
N GLY A 37 5.17 12.14 -9.89
CA GLY A 37 4.40 10.89 -9.90
C GLY A 37 5.12 9.78 -9.13
N ALA A 38 6.40 9.55 -9.41
CA ALA A 38 7.20 8.55 -8.73
C ALA A 38 7.30 8.82 -7.22
N LYS A 39 7.51 10.07 -6.81
CA LYS A 39 7.56 10.43 -5.37
C LYS A 39 6.24 10.15 -4.66
N ILE A 40 5.11 10.62 -5.22
CA ILE A 40 3.80 10.45 -4.60
C ILE A 40 3.40 8.97 -4.59
N TYR A 41 3.60 8.26 -5.70
CA TYR A 41 3.36 6.82 -5.76
C TYR A 41 4.18 6.06 -4.73
N ASN A 42 5.48 6.35 -4.62
CA ASN A 42 6.36 5.68 -3.67
C ASN A 42 5.95 5.94 -2.22
N LEU A 43 5.41 7.12 -1.90
CA LEU A 43 4.83 7.37 -0.56
C LEU A 43 3.64 6.44 -0.29
N GLY A 44 2.75 6.28 -1.26
CA GLY A 44 1.60 5.35 -1.16
C GLY A 44 2.00 3.87 -1.14
N HIS A 45 3.15 3.51 -1.72
CA HIS A 45 3.58 2.11 -1.88
C HIS A 45 4.77 1.72 -0.99
N ASN A 46 5.04 2.51 0.04
CA ASN A 46 6.08 2.23 1.04
C ASN A 46 5.50 1.45 2.23
N LEU A 47 6.18 0.37 2.63
CA LEU A 47 5.82 -0.44 3.80
C LEU A 47 6.01 0.28 5.15
N VAL A 48 6.75 1.39 5.19
CA VAL A 48 6.96 2.19 6.41
C VAL A 48 5.62 2.60 7.04
N PHE A 49 4.64 3.04 6.25
CA PHE A 49 3.35 3.48 6.79
C PHE A 49 2.51 2.34 7.37
N PRO A 50 2.27 1.21 6.68
CA PRO A 50 1.61 0.05 7.28
C PRO A 50 2.29 -0.47 8.55
N VAL A 51 3.63 -0.49 8.56
CA VAL A 51 4.40 -0.91 9.74
C VAL A 51 4.20 0.06 10.90
N LEU A 52 4.28 1.37 10.64
CA LEU A 52 4.03 2.40 11.65
C LEU A 52 2.62 2.30 12.23
N LEU A 53 1.60 2.12 11.40
CA LEU A 53 0.21 1.93 11.85
C LEU A 53 0.05 0.68 12.71
N THR A 54 0.76 -0.40 12.38
CA THR A 54 0.79 -1.62 13.19
C THR A 54 1.43 -1.34 14.55
N PHE A 55 2.55 -0.62 14.60
CA PHE A 55 3.17 -0.23 15.87
C PHE A 55 2.26 0.65 16.73
N ILE A 56 1.62 1.67 16.15
CA ILE A 56 0.70 2.54 16.89
C ILE A 56 -0.47 1.72 17.46
N TYR A 57 -1.01 0.78 16.68
CA TYR A 57 -2.04 -0.16 17.14
C TYR A 57 -1.61 -0.94 18.40
N LEU A 58 -0.35 -1.38 18.50
CA LEU A 58 0.12 -2.14 19.67
C LEU A 58 -0.02 -1.33 20.98
N PHE A 59 0.08 0.00 20.92
CA PHE A 59 -0.07 0.86 22.09
C PHE A 59 -1.49 1.38 22.26
N SER A 60 -2.16 1.77 21.18
CA SER A 60 -3.48 2.40 21.25
C SER A 60 -4.64 1.41 21.28
N GLN A 61 -4.40 0.15 20.89
CA GLN A 61 -5.39 -0.91 20.72
C GLN A 61 -6.57 -0.51 19.82
N THR A 62 -6.37 0.46 18.92
CA THR A 62 -7.41 0.98 18.03
C THR A 62 -7.59 0.07 16.81
N PRO A 63 -8.69 -0.71 16.69
CA PRO A 63 -8.78 -1.78 15.68
C PRO A 63 -8.71 -1.27 14.23
N LEU A 64 -9.19 -0.04 13.99
CA LEU A 64 -9.13 0.61 12.69
C LEU A 64 -7.70 0.74 12.15
N LEU A 65 -6.72 1.03 13.01
CA LEU A 65 -5.32 1.16 12.60
C LEU A 65 -4.76 -0.17 12.06
N LEU A 66 -5.08 -1.27 12.74
CA LEU A 66 -4.68 -2.60 12.29
C LEU A 66 -5.39 -2.99 10.99
N ALA A 67 -6.69 -2.69 10.87
CA ALA A 67 -7.45 -2.95 9.66
C ALA A 67 -6.83 -2.24 8.44
N ILE A 68 -6.50 -0.95 8.58
CA ILE A 68 -5.84 -0.16 7.53
C ILE A 68 -4.45 -0.76 7.21
N ALA A 69 -3.65 -1.06 8.23
CA ALA A 69 -2.31 -1.62 8.04
C ALA A 69 -2.33 -2.96 7.26
N ILE A 70 -3.30 -3.83 7.55
CA ILE A 70 -3.44 -5.12 6.86
C ILE A 70 -3.82 -4.92 5.39
N VAL A 71 -4.83 -4.09 5.11
CA VAL A 71 -5.30 -3.84 3.73
C VAL A 71 -4.21 -3.16 2.91
N TRP A 72 -3.56 -2.15 3.48
CA TRP A 72 -2.48 -1.42 2.80
C TRP A 72 -1.27 -2.32 2.53
N SER A 73 -0.87 -3.16 3.49
CA SER A 73 0.18 -4.16 3.27
C SER A 73 -0.22 -5.15 2.17
N ALA A 74 -1.48 -5.60 2.16
CA ALA A 74 -1.98 -6.52 1.14
C ALA A 74 -1.86 -5.93 -0.28
N HIS A 75 -2.22 -4.66 -0.45
CA HIS A 75 -2.05 -3.94 -1.72
C HIS A 75 -0.58 -3.92 -2.16
N ILE A 76 0.32 -3.47 -1.29
CA ILE A 76 1.75 -3.35 -1.61
C ILE A 76 2.35 -4.71 -1.99
N PHE A 77 2.02 -5.78 -1.28
CA PHE A 77 2.53 -7.11 -1.62
C PHE A 77 1.91 -7.65 -2.92
N MET A 78 0.63 -7.40 -3.16
CA MET A 78 -0.04 -7.77 -4.43
C MET A 78 0.67 -7.11 -5.62
N ASP A 79 0.91 -5.80 -5.55
CA ASP A 79 1.66 -5.04 -6.56
C ASP A 79 3.03 -5.66 -6.83
N ARG A 80 3.78 -5.95 -5.76
CA ARG A 80 5.13 -6.55 -5.87
C ARG A 80 5.12 -7.92 -6.51
N THR A 81 4.12 -8.75 -6.22
CA THR A 81 3.96 -10.05 -6.88
C THR A 81 3.57 -9.94 -8.35
N MET A 82 2.96 -8.83 -8.75
CA MET A 82 2.63 -8.53 -10.14
C MET A 82 3.78 -7.82 -10.89
N GLY A 83 4.92 -7.60 -10.23
CA GLY A 83 6.10 -6.94 -10.81
C GLY A 83 6.10 -5.42 -10.69
N TYR A 84 5.16 -4.84 -9.95
CA TYR A 84 5.18 -3.42 -9.61
C TYR A 84 5.99 -3.17 -8.34
N GLY A 85 6.94 -2.25 -8.41
CA GLY A 85 7.73 -1.81 -7.26
C GLY A 85 7.74 -0.30 -7.10
N LEU A 86 8.59 0.17 -6.18
CA LEU A 86 8.96 1.58 -6.08
C LEU A 86 9.55 2.07 -7.40
N LYS A 87 9.06 3.22 -7.84
CA LYS A 87 9.25 3.83 -9.15
C LYS A 87 10.49 4.72 -9.17
N TYR A 88 11.21 4.69 -10.28
CA TYR A 88 12.23 5.70 -10.61
C TYR A 88 11.56 6.95 -11.21
N SER A 89 12.29 8.07 -11.23
CA SER A 89 11.76 9.39 -11.60
C SER A 89 11.68 9.64 -13.11
N ASP A 90 12.09 8.68 -13.93
CA ASP A 90 12.18 8.77 -15.38
C ASP A 90 10.89 8.31 -16.07
N GLU A 91 10.31 7.18 -15.68
CA GLU A 91 9.09 6.65 -16.28
C GLU A 91 8.24 5.78 -15.33
N PHE A 92 6.94 5.66 -15.62
CA PHE A 92 6.00 4.93 -14.76
C PHE A 92 6.30 3.42 -14.64
N LYS A 93 6.84 2.79 -15.68
CA LYS A 93 7.07 1.34 -15.71
C LYS A 93 8.41 0.94 -15.12
N HIS A 94 9.35 1.88 -14.99
CA HIS A 94 10.65 1.61 -14.42
C HIS A 94 10.56 1.56 -12.90
N THR A 95 10.76 0.37 -12.35
CA THR A 95 10.74 0.13 -10.91
C THR A 95 11.95 -0.68 -10.48
N HIS A 96 12.26 -0.66 -9.19
CA HIS A 96 13.39 -1.43 -8.65
C HIS A 96 13.29 -2.95 -8.89
N ILE A 97 12.08 -3.50 -9.08
CA ILE A 97 11.89 -4.95 -9.30
C ILE A 97 12.40 -5.39 -10.67
N GLN A 98 12.31 -4.54 -11.70
CA GLN A 98 12.80 -4.84 -13.04
C GLN A 98 14.34 -4.87 -13.11
N ASN A 99 15.01 -4.32 -12.10
CA ASN A 99 16.47 -4.23 -12.02
C ASN A 99 17.07 -5.20 -10.99
N LEU A 100 16.30 -6.21 -10.54
CA LEU A 100 16.77 -7.29 -9.66
C LEU A 100 17.41 -8.43 -10.44
#